data_AF-A0A7C2EIV4-F1
#
_entry.id   AF-A0A7C2EIV4-F1
#
_cell.length_a   1.000
_cell.length_b   1.000
_cell.length_c   1.000
_cell.angle_alpha   90.00
_cell.angle_beta   90.00
_cell.angle_gamma   90.00
#
_symmetry.space_group_name_H-M   'P 1'
#
loop_
_entity.id
_entity.type
_entity.pdbx_description
1 polymer ?
#
loop_
_entity_poly.entity_id
_entity_poly.type
_entity_poly.pdbx_seq_one_letter_code
_entity_poly.pdbx_strand_id
1 'polypeptide(L)'
;MGQVLREGRIGGLVEKYEAVRLMEKKAFYRVLDANLNRACEGLRVLEDVARFVLEDALLTERIRGARHELRRVIVYLSGEELLAARDVGRDSGANYLETPHPDAAALITANLRRVQEALRVLEETARCLNPEVVGGLKRLRFLFYELEQDFARRVKKMDKVTLLQGPKLYVIVGTAHTASRPVLDVVREAIRGGAGIIQLREKELPARAFYELAQALRELTREAGVPLIINDRVDVAAAVGADGVHLGQEDLR
;
A
#
# COMPACT_ATOMS: atom_id res chain seq x y z
N MET A 1 -12.94 -69.50 2.75
CA MET A 1 -12.81 -68.62 1.57
C MET A 1 -13.30 -67.17 1.78
N GLY A 2 -14.26 -66.89 2.68
CA GLY A 2 -14.78 -65.52 2.87
C GLY A 2 -13.92 -64.55 3.72
N GLN A 3 -12.95 -65.04 4.48
CA GLN A 3 -12.11 -64.22 5.36
C GLN A 3 -10.92 -63.59 4.61
N VAL A 4 -10.26 -64.36 3.74
CA VAL A 4 -9.16 -63.90 2.86
C VAL A 4 -9.62 -62.85 1.82
N LEU A 5 -10.87 -62.95 1.33
CA LEU A 5 -11.45 -61.98 0.40
C LEU A 5 -11.90 -60.66 1.05
N ARG A 6 -12.02 -60.61 2.39
CA ARG A 6 -12.28 -59.37 3.15
C ARG A 6 -10.97 -58.66 3.51
N GLU A 7 -9.95 -59.40 3.90
CA GLU A 7 -8.62 -58.84 4.21
C GLU A 7 -7.96 -58.19 2.98
N GLY A 8 -8.02 -58.84 1.81
CA GLY A 8 -7.50 -58.27 0.55
C GLY A 8 -8.28 -57.03 0.06
N ARG A 9 -9.57 -56.92 0.41
CA ARG A 9 -10.40 -55.74 0.08
C ARG A 9 -10.11 -54.55 1.01
N ILE A 10 -9.82 -54.81 2.28
CA ILE A 10 -9.47 -53.77 3.25
C ILE A 10 -8.05 -53.24 3.00
N GLY A 11 -7.09 -54.13 2.69
CA GLY A 11 -5.72 -53.73 2.29
C GLY A 11 -5.68 -52.80 1.08
N GLY A 12 -6.42 -53.14 0.01
CA GLY A 12 -6.50 -52.28 -1.18
C GLY A 12 -7.23 -50.95 -0.97
N LEU A 13 -8.13 -50.86 0.02
CA LEU A 13 -8.74 -49.58 0.40
C LEU A 13 -7.75 -48.70 1.18
N VAL A 14 -6.99 -49.27 2.11
CA VAL A 14 -5.97 -48.53 2.90
C VAL A 14 -4.88 -47.97 1.98
N GLU A 15 -4.34 -48.76 1.05
CA GLU A 15 -3.35 -48.28 0.07
C GLU A 15 -3.91 -47.15 -0.81
N LYS A 16 -5.17 -47.25 -1.23
CA LYS A 16 -5.84 -46.20 -2.00
C LYS A 16 -6.01 -44.92 -1.18
N TYR A 17 -6.36 -45.03 0.10
CA TYR A 17 -6.47 -43.88 1.01
C TYR A 17 -5.12 -43.21 1.25
N GLU A 18 -4.04 -43.98 1.44
CA GLU A 18 -2.68 -43.44 1.60
C GLU A 18 -2.20 -42.75 0.33
N ALA A 19 -2.45 -43.33 -0.84
CA ALA A 19 -2.10 -42.72 -2.13
C ALA A 19 -2.83 -41.39 -2.37
N VAL A 20 -4.13 -41.31 -2.03
CA VAL A 20 -4.91 -40.06 -2.10
C VAL A 20 -4.33 -39.01 -1.16
N ARG A 21 -4.02 -39.40 0.09
CA ARG A 21 -3.47 -38.48 1.10
C ARG A 21 -2.08 -37.95 0.71
N LEU A 22 -1.26 -38.77 0.06
CA LEU A 22 0.04 -38.36 -0.46
C LEU A 22 -0.10 -37.40 -1.65
N MET A 23 -1.05 -37.64 -2.55
CA MET A 23 -1.37 -36.72 -3.66
C MET A 23 -1.86 -35.36 -3.12
N GLU A 24 -2.76 -35.35 -2.14
CA GLU A 24 -3.24 -34.13 -1.47
C GLU A 24 -2.08 -33.35 -0.82
N LYS A 25 -1.19 -34.04 -0.09
CA LYS A 25 -0.01 -33.42 0.52
C LYS A 25 0.87 -32.74 -0.55
N LYS A 26 1.13 -33.42 -1.68
CA LYS A 26 1.91 -32.87 -2.79
C LYS A 26 1.24 -31.64 -3.42
N ALA A 27 -0.09 -31.65 -3.56
CA ALA A 27 -0.83 -30.51 -4.06
C ALA A 27 -0.71 -29.29 -3.12
N PHE A 28 -0.80 -29.48 -1.80
CA PHE A 28 -0.62 -28.39 -0.85
C PHE A 28 0.80 -27.80 -0.88
N TYR A 29 1.84 -28.62 -1.05
CA TYR A 29 3.19 -28.08 -1.24
C TYR A 29 3.33 -27.24 -2.52
N ARG A 30 2.65 -27.60 -3.61
CA ARG A 30 2.60 -26.74 -4.82
C ARG A 30 1.92 -25.40 -4.54
N VAL A 31 0.82 -25.42 -3.80
CA VAL A 31 0.13 -24.19 -3.37
C VAL A 31 1.06 -23.32 -2.52
N LEU A 32 1.83 -23.92 -1.61
CA LEU A 32 2.83 -23.19 -0.82
C LEU A 32 3.93 -22.56 -1.70
N ASP A 33 4.51 -23.32 -2.63
CA ASP A 33 5.58 -22.80 -3.51
C ASP A 33 5.10 -21.62 -4.38
N ALA A 34 3.94 -21.76 -5.01
CA ALA A 34 3.39 -20.72 -5.87
C ALA A 34 3.11 -19.42 -5.11
N ASN A 35 2.50 -19.51 -3.92
CA ASN A 35 2.18 -18.32 -3.12
C ASN A 35 3.42 -17.73 -2.45
N LEU A 36 4.42 -18.56 -2.13
CA LEU A 36 5.71 -18.05 -1.69
C LEU A 36 6.36 -17.18 -2.77
N ASN A 37 6.44 -17.68 -4.01
CA ASN A 37 7.08 -16.95 -5.09
C ASN A 37 6.37 -15.60 -5.31
N ARG A 38 5.03 -15.59 -5.35
CA ARG A 38 4.22 -14.35 -5.43
C ARG A 38 4.51 -13.37 -4.28
N ALA A 39 4.61 -13.87 -3.05
CA ALA A 39 4.93 -13.03 -1.89
C ALA A 39 6.34 -12.44 -1.99
N CYS A 40 7.33 -13.25 -2.41
CA CYS A 40 8.72 -12.81 -2.57
C CYS A 40 8.89 -11.78 -3.70
N GLU A 41 8.20 -11.97 -4.82
CA GLU A 41 8.20 -11.05 -5.95
C GLU A 41 7.56 -9.71 -5.58
N GLY A 42 6.37 -9.74 -4.97
CA GLY A 42 5.71 -8.51 -4.50
C GLY A 42 6.56 -7.76 -3.48
N LEU A 43 7.20 -8.48 -2.55
CA LEU A 43 8.15 -7.91 -1.60
C LEU A 43 9.36 -7.27 -2.28
N ARG A 44 9.87 -7.86 -3.36
CA ARG A 44 11.00 -7.30 -4.09
C ARG A 44 10.64 -5.96 -4.73
N VAL A 45 9.47 -5.89 -5.36
CA VAL A 45 8.96 -4.63 -5.92
C VAL A 45 8.82 -3.58 -4.83
N LEU A 46 8.21 -3.92 -3.69
CA LEU A 46 8.05 -2.99 -2.57
C LEU A 46 9.39 -2.49 -2.01
N GLU A 47 10.39 -3.36 -1.91
CA GLU A 47 11.74 -2.99 -1.47
C GLU A 47 12.40 -1.99 -2.44
N ASP A 48 12.32 -2.27 -3.74
CA ASP A 48 12.93 -1.42 -4.76
C ASP A 48 12.20 -0.06 -4.84
N VAL A 49 10.88 -0.03 -4.68
CA VAL A 49 10.11 1.21 -4.56
C VAL A 49 10.48 2.00 -3.29
N ALA A 50 10.60 1.32 -2.14
CA ALA A 50 11.03 1.97 -0.90
C ALA A 50 12.44 2.58 -1.02
N ARG A 51 13.35 1.89 -1.72
CA ARG A 51 14.73 2.32 -1.90
C ARG A 51 14.87 3.44 -2.93
N PHE A 52 14.24 3.31 -4.08
CA PHE A 52 14.53 4.16 -5.25
C PHE A 52 13.47 5.23 -5.52
N VAL A 53 12.22 5.02 -5.07
CA VAL A 53 11.14 6.01 -5.27
C VAL A 53 10.92 6.81 -4.00
N LEU A 54 10.85 6.14 -2.85
CA LEU A 54 10.62 6.80 -1.56
C LEU A 54 11.92 7.22 -0.87
N GLU A 55 13.06 6.69 -1.30
CA GLU A 55 14.38 6.90 -0.69
C GLU A 55 14.38 6.73 0.85
N ASP A 56 13.55 5.80 1.36
CA ASP A 56 13.35 5.57 2.80
C ASP A 56 14.16 4.34 3.25
N ALA A 57 15.31 4.58 3.86
CA ALA A 57 16.22 3.55 4.34
C ALA A 57 15.56 2.66 5.42
N LEU A 58 14.77 3.23 6.33
CA LEU A 58 14.11 2.48 7.40
C LEU A 58 13.06 1.51 6.83
N LEU A 59 12.24 1.99 5.90
CA LEU A 59 11.23 1.17 5.23
C LEU A 59 11.90 0.06 4.40
N THR A 60 12.99 0.38 3.71
CA THR A 60 13.79 -0.59 2.96
C THR A 60 14.30 -1.72 3.86
N GLU A 61 14.89 -1.40 5.01
CA GLU A 61 15.38 -2.42 5.95
C GLU A 61 14.25 -3.28 6.52
N ARG A 62 13.08 -2.69 6.83
CA ARG A 62 11.93 -3.45 7.33
C ARG A 62 11.39 -4.45 6.29
N ILE A 63 11.30 -4.04 5.02
CA ILE A 63 10.87 -4.93 3.94
C ILE A 63 11.90 -6.03 3.71
N ARG A 64 13.20 -5.69 3.73
CA ARG A 64 14.28 -6.69 3.64
C ARG A 64 14.18 -7.70 4.78
N GLY A 65 13.95 -7.25 6.01
CA GLY A 65 13.69 -8.09 7.18
C GLY A 65 12.51 -9.04 6.96
N ALA A 66 11.37 -8.52 6.47
CA ALA A 66 10.19 -9.32 6.15
C ALA A 66 10.49 -10.38 5.08
N ARG A 67 11.29 -10.06 4.05
CA ARG A 67 11.74 -11.04 3.03
C ARG A 67 12.57 -12.16 3.65
N HIS A 68 13.51 -11.82 4.51
CA HIS A 68 14.36 -12.81 5.19
C HIS A 68 13.55 -13.70 6.13
N GLU A 69 12.64 -13.13 6.91
CA GLU A 69 11.75 -13.89 7.79
C GLU A 69 10.83 -14.81 6.99
N LEU A 70 10.21 -14.30 5.92
CA LEU A 70 9.40 -15.11 5.02
C LEU A 70 10.20 -16.30 4.51
N ARG A 71 11.38 -16.07 3.90
CA ARG A 71 12.28 -17.13 3.41
C ARG A 71 12.65 -18.16 4.48
N ARG A 72 12.94 -17.71 5.71
CA ARG A 72 13.23 -18.62 6.83
C ARG A 72 12.06 -19.54 7.14
N VAL A 73 10.84 -19.01 7.20
CA VAL A 73 9.62 -19.80 7.48
C VAL A 73 9.46 -20.96 6.48
N ILE A 74 9.86 -20.79 5.22
CA ILE A 74 9.77 -21.87 4.21
C ILE A 74 10.86 -22.90 4.35
N VAL A 75 12.08 -22.49 4.72
CA VAL A 75 13.15 -23.46 5.01
C VAL A 75 12.69 -24.45 6.09
N TYR A 76 11.91 -24.00 7.07
CA TYR A 76 11.28 -24.86 8.07
C TYR A 76 10.05 -25.65 7.57
N LEU A 77 9.43 -25.23 6.47
CA LEU A 77 8.30 -25.94 5.86
C LEU A 77 8.79 -27.16 5.06
N SER A 78 9.80 -27.04 4.19
CA SER A 78 10.37 -28.18 3.45
C SER A 78 11.59 -27.80 2.58
N GLY A 79 12.76 -28.34 2.89
CA GLY A 79 13.93 -28.24 1.99
C GLY A 79 13.83 -29.12 0.74
N GLU A 80 13.34 -30.37 0.89
CA GLU A 80 13.31 -31.36 -0.19
C GLU A 80 11.92 -31.53 -0.85
N GLU A 81 10.82 -31.38 -0.10
CA GLU A 81 9.46 -31.67 -0.60
C GLU A 81 8.91 -30.58 -1.53
N LEU A 82 9.31 -29.30 -1.34
CA LEU A 82 8.93 -28.19 -2.22
C LEU A 82 9.61 -28.28 -3.59
N LEU A 83 10.90 -28.65 -3.62
CA LEU A 83 11.63 -28.90 -4.86
C LEU A 83 11.04 -30.10 -5.63
N ALA A 84 10.68 -31.18 -4.93
CA ALA A 84 10.06 -32.36 -5.53
C ALA A 84 8.61 -32.13 -6.03
N ALA A 85 7.94 -31.10 -5.54
CA ALA A 85 6.59 -30.70 -5.95
C ALA A 85 6.58 -29.71 -7.13
N ARG A 86 7.73 -29.09 -7.44
CA ARG A 86 7.87 -28.03 -8.45
C ARG A 86 7.64 -28.58 -9.86
N ASP A 87 6.45 -28.36 -10.40
CA ASP A 87 6.08 -28.79 -11.76
C ASP A 87 6.10 -27.59 -12.71
N VAL A 88 7.29 -27.21 -13.16
CA VAL A 88 7.56 -26.02 -13.98
C VAL A 88 6.80 -26.04 -15.33
N GLY A 89 6.33 -27.21 -15.77
CA GLY A 89 5.68 -27.40 -17.07
C GLY A 89 4.17 -27.25 -17.11
N ARG A 90 3.47 -27.14 -15.96
CA ARG A 90 1.98 -27.12 -15.91
C ARG A 90 1.38 -25.96 -15.13
N ASP A 91 2.17 -25.00 -14.67
CA ASP A 91 1.61 -23.82 -14.02
C ASP A 91 0.94 -22.92 -15.06
N SER A 92 -0.37 -23.09 -15.16
CA SER A 92 -1.31 -22.26 -15.91
C SER A 92 -1.37 -20.86 -15.29
N GLY A 93 -0.41 -20.01 -15.63
CA GLY A 93 -0.40 -18.58 -15.29
C GLY A 93 -0.14 -17.66 -16.48
N ALA A 94 0.01 -18.23 -17.69
CA ALA A 94 0.26 -17.46 -18.90
C ALA A 94 -1.06 -16.85 -19.41
N ASN A 95 -1.07 -15.52 -19.56
CA ASN A 95 -2.10 -14.67 -20.16
C ASN A 95 -3.07 -13.96 -19.20
N TYR A 96 -2.54 -13.27 -18.18
CA TYR A 96 -3.24 -12.10 -17.65
C TYR A 96 -2.75 -10.87 -18.40
N LEU A 97 -3.67 -10.12 -19.01
CA LEU A 97 -3.39 -8.75 -19.46
C LEU A 97 -3.04 -7.93 -18.20
N GLU A 98 -1.76 -7.64 -18.00
CA GLU A 98 -1.34 -6.74 -16.93
C GLU A 98 -1.86 -5.34 -17.24
N THR A 99 -2.80 -4.87 -16.43
CA THR A 99 -3.18 -3.46 -16.44
C THR A 99 -1.99 -2.65 -15.97
N PRO A 100 -1.49 -1.67 -16.77
CA PRO A 100 -0.40 -0.82 -16.35
C PRO A 100 -0.79 -0.04 -15.09
N HIS A 101 0.17 0.11 -14.18
CA HIS A 101 -0.02 0.94 -12.99
C HIS A 101 0.16 2.42 -13.36
N PRO A 102 -0.81 3.31 -13.05
CA PRO A 102 -0.74 4.72 -13.45
C PRO A 102 0.35 5.50 -12.71
N ASP A 103 0.71 5.09 -11.50
CA ASP A 103 1.70 5.75 -10.65
C ASP A 103 2.31 4.78 -9.62
N ALA A 104 3.27 5.29 -8.83
CA ALA A 104 3.91 4.53 -7.77
C ALA A 104 2.94 4.10 -6.66
N ALA A 105 1.93 4.92 -6.35
CA ALA A 105 0.95 4.61 -5.30
C ALA A 105 0.13 3.37 -5.67
N ALA A 106 -0.37 3.31 -6.91
CA ALA A 106 -1.10 2.17 -7.44
C ALA A 106 -0.23 0.91 -7.51
N LEU A 107 1.05 1.03 -7.91
CA LEU A 107 2.00 -0.09 -7.91
C LEU A 107 2.22 -0.62 -6.49
N ILE A 108 2.42 0.25 -5.50
CA ILE A 108 2.59 -0.09 -4.09
C ILE A 108 1.35 -0.82 -3.57
N THR A 109 0.16 -0.26 -3.75
CA THR A 109 -1.09 -0.85 -3.27
C THR A 109 -1.34 -2.23 -3.88
N ALA A 110 -1.13 -2.38 -5.19
CA ALA A 110 -1.31 -3.66 -5.87
C ALA A 110 -0.35 -4.73 -5.32
N ASN A 111 0.92 -4.40 -5.11
CA ASN A 111 1.91 -5.35 -4.58
C ASN A 111 1.68 -5.65 -3.09
N LEU A 112 1.26 -4.68 -2.27
CA LEU A 112 0.88 -4.92 -0.88
C LEU A 112 -0.27 -5.93 -0.78
N ARG A 113 -1.34 -5.73 -1.55
CA ARG A 113 -2.49 -6.65 -1.59
C ARG A 113 -2.08 -8.05 -2.05
N ARG A 114 -1.30 -8.14 -3.13
CA ARG A 114 -0.78 -9.42 -3.63
C ARG A 114 -0.01 -10.20 -2.57
N VAL A 115 0.86 -9.52 -1.81
CA VAL A 115 1.61 -10.20 -0.75
C VAL A 115 0.71 -10.58 0.42
N GLN A 116 -0.24 -9.73 0.83
CA GLN A 116 -1.19 -10.06 1.90
C GLN A 116 -2.05 -11.30 1.54
N GLU A 117 -2.55 -11.36 0.31
CA GLU A 117 -3.29 -12.52 -0.22
C GLU A 117 -2.42 -13.78 -0.22
N ALA A 118 -1.19 -13.68 -0.73
CA ALA A 118 -0.26 -14.79 -0.73
C ALA A 118 0.05 -15.29 0.69
N LEU A 119 0.28 -14.39 1.65
CA LEU A 119 0.49 -14.73 3.06
C LEU A 119 -0.75 -15.37 3.70
N ARG A 120 -1.97 -14.99 3.31
CA ARG A 120 -3.21 -15.68 3.73
C ARG A 120 -3.22 -17.12 3.25
N VAL A 121 -2.93 -17.34 1.97
CA VAL A 121 -2.92 -18.69 1.40
C VAL A 121 -1.84 -19.54 2.06
N LEU A 122 -0.64 -18.98 2.27
CA LEU A 122 0.44 -19.66 2.99
C LEU A 122 0.02 -20.07 4.40
N GLU A 123 -0.56 -19.16 5.18
CA GLU A 123 -1.00 -19.43 6.56
C GLU A 123 -2.04 -20.56 6.63
N GLU A 124 -3.08 -20.47 5.79
CA GLU A 124 -4.17 -21.45 5.78
C GLU A 124 -3.69 -22.82 5.29
N THR A 125 -2.87 -22.86 4.23
CA THR A 125 -2.33 -24.12 3.68
C THR A 125 -1.32 -24.75 4.63
N ALA A 126 -0.48 -23.95 5.30
CA ALA A 126 0.48 -24.45 6.27
C ALA A 126 -0.20 -25.09 7.49
N ARG A 127 -1.41 -24.66 7.87
CA ARG A 127 -2.19 -25.27 8.95
C ARG A 127 -2.50 -26.75 8.70
N CYS A 128 -2.60 -27.15 7.42
CA CYS A 128 -2.83 -28.54 7.02
C CYS A 128 -1.55 -29.39 6.97
N LEU A 129 -0.38 -28.76 6.85
CA LEU A 129 0.90 -29.44 6.61
C LEU A 129 1.83 -29.41 7.82
N ASN A 130 2.05 -28.23 8.40
CA ASN A 130 2.93 -28.02 9.54
C ASN A 130 2.39 -26.85 10.42
N PRO A 131 1.68 -27.16 11.51
CA PRO A 131 1.14 -26.14 12.42
C PRO A 131 2.20 -25.25 13.09
N GLU A 132 3.45 -25.69 13.21
CA GLU A 132 4.51 -24.94 13.93
C GLU A 132 4.87 -23.63 13.23
N VAL A 133 4.76 -23.60 11.90
CA VAL A 133 5.12 -22.41 11.11
C VAL A 133 3.99 -21.37 11.04
N VAL A 134 2.76 -21.76 11.39
CA VAL A 134 1.57 -20.88 11.31
C VAL A 134 1.75 -19.64 12.18
N GLY A 135 2.39 -19.78 13.35
CA GLY A 135 2.71 -18.64 14.20
C GLY A 135 3.63 -17.61 13.53
N GLY A 136 4.61 -18.06 12.74
CA GLY A 136 5.48 -17.19 11.95
C GLY A 136 4.75 -16.48 10.82
N LEU A 137 3.92 -17.21 10.07
CA LEU A 137 3.10 -16.64 8.99
C LEU A 137 2.11 -15.59 9.52
N LYS A 138 1.50 -15.85 10.68
CA LYS A 138 0.60 -14.90 11.33
C LYS A 138 1.32 -13.61 11.73
N ARG A 139 2.54 -13.70 12.28
CA ARG A 139 3.37 -12.51 12.59
C ARG A 139 3.74 -11.73 11.34
N LEU A 140 4.18 -12.41 10.29
CA LEU A 140 4.48 -11.77 9.00
C LEU A 140 3.27 -11.00 8.45
N ARG A 141 2.07 -11.55 8.55
CA ARG A 141 0.87 -10.83 8.14
C ARG A 141 0.62 -9.56 8.93
N PHE A 142 0.76 -9.60 10.26
CA PHE A 142 0.60 -8.41 11.08
C PHE A 142 1.63 -7.34 10.71
N LEU A 143 2.90 -7.75 10.53
CA LEU A 143 3.95 -6.87 10.02
C LEU A 143 3.56 -6.24 8.67
N PHE A 144 2.90 -6.98 7.79
CA PHE A 144 2.44 -6.45 6.50
C PHE A 144 1.31 -5.43 6.58
N TYR A 145 0.41 -5.55 7.54
CA TYR A 145 -0.59 -4.50 7.79
C TYR A 145 0.08 -3.22 8.32
N GLU A 146 1.11 -3.34 9.15
CA GLU A 146 1.90 -2.19 9.60
C GLU A 146 2.66 -1.54 8.43
N LEU A 147 3.33 -2.35 7.61
CA LEU A 147 4.04 -1.88 6.43
C LEU A 147 3.11 -1.16 5.45
N GLU A 148 1.89 -1.66 5.25
CA GLU A 148 0.87 -0.97 4.45
C GLU A 148 0.57 0.44 4.97
N GLN A 149 0.38 0.59 6.28
CA GLN A 149 0.15 1.91 6.90
C GLN A 149 1.38 2.83 6.78
N ASP A 150 2.58 2.29 6.87
CA ASP A 150 3.82 3.05 6.65
C ASP A 150 3.92 3.54 5.20
N PHE A 151 3.73 2.66 4.22
CA PHE A 151 3.69 3.01 2.81
C PHE A 151 2.65 4.10 2.54
N ALA A 152 1.42 3.94 3.03
CA ALA A 152 0.36 4.94 2.85
C ALA A 152 0.76 6.32 3.41
N ARG A 153 1.46 6.37 4.54
CA ARG A 153 1.97 7.63 5.11
C ARG A 153 3.07 8.25 4.24
N ARG A 154 4.00 7.44 3.72
CA ARG A 154 5.08 7.93 2.85
C ARG A 154 4.55 8.44 1.51
N VAL A 155 3.64 7.71 0.89
CA VAL A 155 3.00 8.11 -0.38
C VAL A 155 2.26 9.43 -0.20
N LYS A 156 1.44 9.58 0.86
CA LYS A 156 0.78 10.86 1.17
C LYS A 156 1.76 12.01 1.41
N LYS A 157 2.90 11.73 2.03
CA LYS A 157 3.96 12.73 2.23
C LYS A 157 4.62 13.09 0.90
N MET A 158 4.88 12.10 0.03
CA MET A 158 5.44 12.30 -1.30
C MET A 158 4.54 13.19 -2.14
N ASP A 159 3.22 12.95 -2.15
CA ASP A 159 2.27 13.82 -2.85
C ASP A 159 2.39 15.27 -2.37
N LYS A 160 2.46 15.50 -1.05
CA LYS A 160 2.65 16.84 -0.47
C LYS A 160 4.02 17.47 -0.80
N VAL A 161 5.10 16.68 -0.80
CA VAL A 161 6.45 17.19 -1.10
C VAL A 161 6.61 17.48 -2.59
N THR A 162 6.06 16.65 -3.48
CA THR A 162 6.01 16.91 -4.92
C THR A 162 5.18 18.16 -5.23
N LEU A 163 4.06 18.35 -4.53
CA LEU A 163 3.26 19.58 -4.54
C LEU A 163 4.02 20.84 -4.06
N LEU A 164 5.13 20.68 -3.32
CA LEU A 164 5.98 21.78 -2.86
C LEU A 164 7.27 21.92 -3.69
N GLN A 165 7.67 20.88 -4.43
CA GLN A 165 8.79 20.92 -5.39
C GLN A 165 8.39 21.47 -6.76
N GLY A 166 7.09 21.54 -7.08
CA GLY A 166 6.56 22.48 -8.07
C GLY A 166 5.67 23.47 -7.35
N PRO A 167 6.05 24.77 -7.21
CA PRO A 167 5.95 25.74 -8.31
C PRO A 167 7.05 26.82 -8.35
N LYS A 168 7.18 27.49 -9.50
CA LYS A 168 7.95 28.74 -9.63
C LYS A 168 7.22 29.98 -9.09
N LEU A 169 5.93 29.85 -8.74
CA LEU A 169 5.07 30.94 -8.27
C LEU A 169 4.15 30.48 -7.12
N TYR A 170 4.39 31.05 -5.94
CA TYR A 170 3.58 30.93 -4.73
C TYR A 170 2.75 32.22 -4.61
N VAL A 171 1.42 32.11 -4.66
CA VAL A 171 0.53 33.28 -4.62
C VAL A 171 -0.11 33.43 -3.25
N ILE A 172 0.10 34.59 -2.64
CA ILE A 172 -0.54 35.00 -1.39
C ILE A 172 -1.70 35.92 -1.75
N VAL A 173 -2.91 35.59 -1.29
CA VAL A 173 -4.11 36.34 -1.61
C VAL A 173 -4.97 36.60 -0.38
N GLY A 174 -5.58 37.77 -0.35
CA GLY A 174 -6.59 38.20 0.61
C GLY A 174 -7.42 39.31 -0.04
N THR A 175 -8.61 39.59 0.49
CA THR A 175 -9.54 40.58 -0.08
C THR A 175 -8.92 41.97 -0.25
N ALA A 176 -7.98 42.35 0.62
CA ALA A 176 -7.23 43.60 0.53
C ALA A 176 -6.31 43.71 -0.71
N HIS A 177 -5.97 42.59 -1.36
CA HIS A 177 -4.98 42.52 -2.43
C HIS A 177 -5.57 42.19 -3.80
N THR A 178 -6.90 42.24 -3.96
CA THR A 178 -7.58 41.88 -5.20
C THR A 178 -8.09 43.07 -6.02
N ALA A 179 -7.79 44.32 -5.61
CA ALA A 179 -8.34 45.52 -6.24
C ALA A 179 -9.87 45.45 -6.40
N SER A 180 -10.56 45.05 -5.33
CA SER A 180 -12.03 44.85 -5.26
C SER A 180 -12.59 43.72 -6.13
N ARG A 181 -11.74 42.90 -6.77
CA ARG A 181 -12.17 41.70 -7.48
C ARG A 181 -12.48 40.55 -6.50
N PRO A 182 -13.41 39.64 -6.81
CA PRO A 182 -13.63 38.44 -5.99
C PRO A 182 -12.35 37.60 -5.90
N VAL A 183 -11.98 37.17 -4.69
CA VAL A 183 -10.78 36.37 -4.42
C VAL A 183 -10.75 35.10 -5.28
N LEU A 184 -11.89 34.44 -5.45
CA LEU A 184 -12.00 33.23 -6.28
C LEU A 184 -11.62 33.48 -7.75
N ASP A 185 -11.96 34.66 -8.29
CA ASP A 185 -11.65 34.99 -9.69
C ASP A 185 -10.16 35.26 -9.87
N VAL A 186 -9.56 36.00 -8.93
CA VAL A 186 -8.10 36.24 -8.92
C VAL A 186 -7.34 34.93 -8.78
N VAL A 187 -7.77 34.03 -7.90
CA VAL A 187 -7.12 32.72 -7.73
C VAL A 187 -7.27 31.85 -8.96
N ARG A 188 -8.45 31.85 -9.60
CA ARG A 188 -8.68 31.10 -10.85
C ARG A 188 -7.75 31.59 -11.97
N GLU A 189 -7.57 32.90 -12.09
CA GLU A 189 -6.61 33.47 -13.05
C GLU A 189 -5.16 33.18 -12.68
N ALA A 190 -4.81 33.26 -11.40
CA ALA A 190 -3.46 32.93 -10.92
C ALA A 190 -3.10 31.48 -11.23
N ILE A 191 -4.01 30.53 -10.98
CA ILE A 191 -3.84 29.11 -11.31
C ILE A 191 -3.67 28.94 -12.82
N ARG A 192 -4.51 29.59 -13.64
CA ARG A 192 -4.35 29.59 -15.12
C ARG A 192 -2.99 30.16 -15.55
N GLY A 193 -2.46 31.13 -14.83
CA GLY A 193 -1.15 31.74 -15.03
C GLY A 193 0.03 30.89 -14.51
N GLY A 194 -0.22 29.71 -13.95
CA GLY A 194 0.82 28.80 -13.47
C GLY A 194 1.17 28.95 -11.99
N ALA A 195 0.33 29.58 -11.18
CA ALA A 195 0.45 29.51 -9.72
C ALA A 195 0.30 28.06 -9.28
N GLY A 196 1.29 27.54 -8.57
CA GLY A 196 1.22 26.16 -8.07
C GLY A 196 1.11 26.04 -6.56
N ILE A 197 1.06 27.15 -5.81
CA ILE A 197 0.61 27.17 -4.41
C ILE A 197 -0.25 28.42 -4.22
N ILE A 198 -1.39 28.26 -3.53
CA ILE A 198 -2.24 29.37 -3.10
C ILE A 198 -2.22 29.45 -1.57
N GLN A 199 -1.92 30.62 -1.03
CA GLN A 199 -2.06 30.92 0.39
C GLN A 199 -3.17 31.94 0.60
N LEU A 200 -4.19 31.57 1.37
CA LEU A 200 -5.19 32.50 1.86
C LEU A 200 -4.64 33.20 3.11
N ARG A 201 -4.38 34.50 2.96
CA ARG A 201 -3.99 35.41 4.05
C ARG A 201 -5.01 36.52 4.15
N GLU A 202 -6.01 36.30 5.00
CA GLU A 202 -7.11 37.23 5.22
C GLU A 202 -7.19 37.59 6.70
N LYS A 203 -7.29 38.90 6.99
CA LYS A 203 -7.23 39.46 8.35
C LYS A 203 -8.52 40.14 8.79
N GLU A 204 -9.31 40.62 7.84
CA GLU A 204 -10.43 41.53 8.12
C GLU A 204 -11.79 40.80 8.05
N LEU A 205 -11.85 39.59 7.49
CA LEU A 205 -13.11 38.86 7.38
C LEU A 205 -13.58 38.28 8.73
N PRO A 206 -14.89 38.37 9.03
CA PRO A 206 -15.49 37.62 10.12
C PRO A 206 -15.25 36.12 9.98
N ALA A 207 -15.16 35.41 11.11
CA ALA A 207 -14.77 34.00 11.15
C ALA A 207 -15.59 33.09 10.21
N ARG A 208 -16.91 33.34 10.09
CA ARG A 208 -17.80 32.59 9.19
C ARG A 208 -17.50 32.89 7.71
N ALA A 209 -17.34 34.16 7.34
CA ALA A 209 -17.02 34.56 5.97
C ALA A 209 -15.64 34.04 5.53
N PHE A 210 -14.67 34.05 6.46
CA PHE A 210 -13.36 33.44 6.23
C PHE A 210 -13.48 31.94 5.94
N TYR A 211 -14.26 31.21 6.74
CA TYR A 211 -14.48 29.78 6.54
C TYR A 211 -15.14 29.48 5.19
N GLU A 212 -16.19 30.21 4.84
CA GLU A 212 -16.90 30.05 3.56
C GLU A 212 -15.96 30.32 2.36
N LEU A 213 -15.13 31.36 2.46
CA LEU A 213 -14.11 31.66 1.44
C LEU A 213 -13.04 30.56 1.37
N ALA A 214 -12.53 30.09 2.51
CA ALA A 214 -11.53 29.03 2.57
C ALA A 214 -12.06 27.71 1.98
N GLN A 215 -13.33 27.39 2.24
CA GLN A 215 -14.00 26.22 1.68
C GLN A 215 -14.12 26.32 0.16
N ALA A 216 -14.59 27.44 -0.37
CA ALA A 216 -14.70 27.65 -1.82
C ALA A 216 -13.33 27.62 -2.51
N LEU A 217 -12.29 28.19 -1.87
CA LEU A 217 -10.93 28.09 -2.36
C LEU A 217 -10.39 26.66 -2.33
N ARG A 218 -10.75 25.88 -1.32
CA ARG A 218 -10.35 24.46 -1.24
C ARG A 218 -10.90 23.66 -2.40
N GLU A 219 -12.18 23.85 -2.72
CA GLU A 219 -12.81 23.18 -3.86
C GLU A 219 -12.08 23.52 -5.16
N LEU A 220 -11.90 24.81 -5.44
CA LEU A 220 -11.19 25.31 -6.62
C LEU A 220 -9.75 24.78 -6.73
N THR A 221 -8.99 24.85 -5.64
CA THR A 221 -7.57 24.44 -5.63
C THR A 221 -7.42 22.93 -5.75
N ARG A 222 -8.32 22.14 -5.14
CA ARG A 222 -8.33 20.69 -5.26
C ARG A 222 -8.63 20.23 -6.69
N GLU A 223 -9.60 20.85 -7.36
CA GLU A 223 -9.91 20.57 -8.77
C GLU A 223 -8.71 20.86 -9.68
N ALA A 224 -7.95 21.90 -9.37
CA ALA A 224 -6.76 22.29 -10.12
C ALA A 224 -5.48 21.51 -9.74
N GLY A 225 -5.52 20.65 -8.72
CA GLY A 225 -4.32 19.98 -8.20
C GLY A 225 -3.30 20.92 -7.55
N VAL A 226 -3.74 22.09 -7.06
CA VAL A 226 -2.90 23.12 -6.44
C VAL A 226 -3.06 23.07 -4.91
N PRO A 227 -1.99 23.13 -4.10
CA PRO A 227 -2.10 23.18 -2.65
C PRO A 227 -2.73 24.47 -2.15
N LEU A 228 -3.58 24.35 -1.14
CA LEU A 228 -4.10 25.48 -0.37
C LEU A 228 -3.42 25.54 1.00
N ILE A 229 -2.82 26.69 1.30
CA ILE A 229 -2.24 27.03 2.60
C ILE A 229 -3.12 28.09 3.28
N ILE A 230 -3.46 27.89 4.55
CA ILE A 230 -4.20 28.88 5.35
C ILE A 230 -3.21 29.59 6.29
N ASN A 231 -3.26 30.91 6.35
CA ASN A 231 -2.45 31.68 7.29
C ASN A 231 -3.06 31.68 8.69
N ASP A 232 -2.25 31.41 9.73
CA ASP A 232 -2.50 31.51 11.19
C ASP A 232 -3.61 30.61 11.76
N ARG A 233 -4.70 30.40 11.00
CA ARG A 233 -5.91 29.70 11.42
C ARG A 233 -5.82 28.20 11.21
N VAL A 234 -5.11 27.53 12.11
CA VAL A 234 -5.00 26.05 12.16
C VAL A 234 -6.38 25.39 12.25
N ASP A 235 -7.29 25.99 13.01
CA ASP A 235 -8.67 25.53 13.18
C ASP A 235 -9.43 25.45 11.86
N VAL A 236 -9.35 26.51 11.03
CA VAL A 236 -9.99 26.54 9.71
C VAL A 236 -9.28 25.61 8.75
N ALA A 237 -7.96 25.61 8.76
CA ALA A 237 -7.18 24.73 7.89
C ALA A 237 -7.57 23.26 8.08
N ALA A 238 -7.72 22.82 9.33
CA ALA A 238 -8.21 21.49 9.66
C ALA A 238 -9.67 21.30 9.21
N ALA A 239 -10.55 22.28 9.47
CA ALA A 239 -11.97 22.19 9.16
C ALA A 239 -12.27 22.11 7.66
N VAL A 240 -11.50 22.80 6.80
CA VAL A 240 -11.67 22.76 5.34
C VAL A 240 -10.81 21.70 4.66
N GLY A 241 -9.92 21.03 5.40
CA GLY A 241 -8.97 20.07 4.83
C GLY A 241 -7.92 20.72 3.93
N ALA A 242 -7.38 21.86 4.34
CA ALA A 242 -6.26 22.53 3.67
C ALA A 242 -4.98 21.67 3.69
N ASP A 243 -4.08 21.92 2.74
CA ASP A 243 -2.89 21.10 2.55
C ASP A 243 -1.77 21.44 3.56
N GLY A 244 -1.81 22.66 4.10
CA GLY A 244 -0.93 23.14 5.16
C GLY A 244 -1.38 24.45 5.81
N VAL A 245 -0.61 24.87 6.81
CA VAL A 245 -0.78 26.15 7.53
C VAL A 245 0.53 26.91 7.45
N HIS A 246 0.46 28.22 7.23
CA HIS A 246 1.58 29.12 7.40
C HIS A 246 1.44 29.86 8.71
N LEU A 247 2.50 29.83 9.53
CA LEU A 247 2.56 30.47 10.84
C LEU A 247 3.78 31.40 10.86
N GLY A 248 3.58 32.65 11.23
CA GLY A 248 4.65 33.59 11.54
C GLY A 248 5.26 33.33 12.93
N GLN A 249 6.35 34.03 13.22
CA GLN A 249 7.15 33.81 14.43
C GLN A 249 6.41 34.13 15.75
N GLU A 250 5.30 34.87 15.71
CA GLU A 250 4.54 35.26 16.90
C GLU A 250 3.15 34.60 17.02
N ASP A 251 2.76 33.73 16.09
CA ASP A 251 1.37 33.27 15.93
C ASP A 251 0.99 32.05 16.81
N LEU A 252 1.92 31.51 17.60
CA LEU A 252 1.76 30.30 18.44
C LEU A 252 2.05 30.53 19.93
N ARG A 253 1.72 31.72 20.48
CA ARG A 253 1.74 31.91 21.94
C ARG A 253 0.49 31.35 22.63
#